data_AF-A0A2E4DRM1-F1
#
_entry.id   AF-A0A2E4DRM1-F1
#
_cell.length_a   1.000
_cell.length_b   1.000
_cell.length_c   1.000
_cell.angle_alpha   90.00
_cell.angle_beta   90.00
_cell.angle_gamma   90.00
#
_symmetry.space_group_name_H-M   'P 1'
#
loop_
_entity.id
_entity.type
_entity.pdbx_description
1 polymer ?
#
loop_
_entity_poly.entity_id
_entity_poly.type
_entity_poly.pdbx_seq_one_letter_code
_entity_poly.pdbx_strand_id
1 'polypeptide(L)'
;MKRLNLLLIFILAFQVFMVKAMADDELSPITFNGFEEDFHRVNEAVQMLAELGAGYEAARVLAAIALRADDTDFGNEARHILNEWGITTDVVRRGDIKDINAKIAKARQKLHRRHSNVAHVRNLIELGLYAEAAHLLRQEGVKTDRGITERKWGEILHRYHLPIELLYNQAKDANNELLKALRAGQQQNQLRFQIRLLRAIDPESSEIAETIFRHSESHRRDEDHDRHRRPFEIWVEGRDDEPEENESEFKIEELIPRVVNHAINIANTNKLSARILATLVTEVDPNSKSADKVSALIKKLSILTTNKLGSRIVTEEGKGADLFGTKQVRSYHLELSNSAIQQLHEDPKHYVRATFREGDDVYKEVGVRLKGGPGSFRMLEGNSKAAFTIKFNHFVKGQRFHGLRRIILNNAVQDPTYMCEYIGYGLFRDAGVPAPRIGYATLTINQEPYGLYVQVEAVSKDFLKRWYSKTEGNLYEGSFRDVVEWRELDLDSN
;
A
#
# COMPACT_ATOMS: atom_id res chain seq x y z
N MET A 1 15.30 1.67 27.86
CA MET A 1 15.96 0.83 26.84
C MET A 1 15.64 1.18 25.37
N LYS A 2 14.62 2.00 25.03
CA LYS A 2 14.31 2.36 23.62
C LYS A 2 15.13 3.53 23.00
N ARG A 3 15.98 4.22 23.78
CA ARG A 3 16.82 5.34 23.28
C ARG A 3 18.13 4.89 22.60
N LEU A 4 18.50 3.61 22.72
CA LEU A 4 19.76 3.09 22.18
C LEU A 4 19.69 2.78 20.66
N ASN A 5 18.50 2.46 20.13
CA ASN A 5 18.35 1.97 18.74
C ASN A 5 18.35 3.07 17.68
N LEU A 6 17.80 4.26 17.98
CA LEU A 6 17.92 5.41 17.06
C LEU A 6 19.37 5.92 17.02
N LEU A 7 20.08 5.80 18.14
CA LEU A 7 21.48 6.17 18.26
C LEU A 7 22.34 5.29 17.36
N LEU A 8 22.04 3.99 17.23
CA LEU A 8 22.79 3.06 16.38
C LEU A 8 22.66 3.41 14.89
N ILE A 9 21.45 3.75 14.43
CA ILE A 9 21.19 4.19 13.05
C ILE A 9 21.88 5.53 12.78
N PHE A 10 21.82 6.46 13.74
CA PHE A 10 22.56 7.73 13.66
C PHE A 10 24.08 7.52 13.67
N ILE A 11 24.61 6.63 14.50
CA ILE A 11 26.05 6.33 14.58
C ILE A 11 26.53 5.69 13.28
N LEU A 12 25.76 4.76 12.70
CA LEU A 12 26.08 4.15 11.40
C LEU A 12 26.02 5.18 10.27
N ALA A 13 24.97 6.02 10.22
CA ALA A 13 24.85 7.07 9.21
C ALA A 13 25.94 8.16 9.38
N PHE A 14 26.32 8.48 10.62
CA PHE A 14 27.31 9.50 10.96
C PHE A 14 28.74 9.01 10.72
N GLN A 15 29.07 7.75 11.05
CA GLN A 15 30.35 7.13 10.70
C GLN A 15 30.54 7.07 9.18
N VAL A 16 29.49 6.75 8.41
CA VAL A 16 29.54 6.74 6.94
C VAL A 16 29.75 8.14 6.35
N PHE A 17 29.15 9.19 6.94
CA PHE A 17 29.34 10.57 6.48
C PHE A 17 30.75 11.09 6.75
N MET A 18 31.36 10.71 7.88
CA MET A 18 32.75 11.06 8.23
C MET A 18 33.78 10.32 7.35
N VAL A 19 33.55 9.05 7.03
CA VAL A 19 34.46 8.24 6.21
C VAL A 19 34.53 8.73 4.76
N LYS A 20 33.43 9.27 4.21
CA LYS A 20 33.44 9.88 2.87
C LYS A 20 34.31 11.14 2.77
N ALA A 21 34.61 11.78 3.91
CA ALA A 21 35.44 12.98 4.00
C ALA A 21 36.93 12.69 4.25
N MET A 22 37.30 11.45 4.60
CA MET A 22 38.68 11.08 4.94
C MET A 22 39.14 9.92 4.06
N ALA A 23 39.74 10.27 2.92
CA ALA A 23 40.59 9.37 2.17
C ALA A 23 41.98 9.35 2.85
N ASP A 24 42.21 8.36 3.71
CA ASP A 24 43.51 7.70 3.86
C ASP A 24 43.34 6.41 4.69
N ASP A 25 44.23 5.46 4.41
CA ASP A 25 44.22 4.05 4.80
C ASP A 25 43.94 3.76 6.29
N GLU A 26 43.27 2.62 6.53
CA GLU A 26 42.89 1.98 7.81
C GLU A 26 41.63 2.50 8.52
N LEU A 27 40.47 2.05 8.05
CA LEU A 27 39.17 2.22 8.71
C LEU A 27 38.95 1.17 9.83
N SER A 28 38.53 1.65 11.00
CA SER A 28 38.33 0.86 12.23
C SER A 28 37.35 -0.32 12.08
N PRO A 29 37.56 -1.44 12.81
CA PRO A 29 36.62 -2.56 12.85
C PRO A 29 35.31 -2.14 13.52
N ILE A 30 34.19 -2.35 12.82
CA ILE A 30 32.85 -2.04 13.35
C ILE A 30 32.49 -3.10 14.39
N THR A 31 32.31 -2.69 15.65
CA THR A 31 31.88 -3.56 16.76
C THR A 31 30.40 -3.35 17.07
N PHE A 32 29.57 -4.37 16.86
CA PHE A 32 28.12 -4.33 17.18
C PHE A 32 27.81 -5.13 18.45
N ASN A 33 27.02 -4.60 19.39
CA ASN A 33 26.55 -5.38 20.55
C ASN A 33 25.02 -5.45 20.54
N GLY A 34 24.42 -6.64 20.80
CA GLY A 34 22.98 -6.84 20.99
C GLY A 34 22.13 -7.02 19.72
N PHE A 35 22.59 -7.84 18.77
CA PHE A 35 22.07 -7.87 17.40
C PHE A 35 20.86 -8.79 17.14
N GLU A 36 20.67 -9.84 17.94
CA GLU A 36 19.74 -10.95 17.63
C GLU A 36 18.26 -10.52 17.65
N GLU A 37 17.88 -9.47 18.38
CA GLU A 37 16.47 -9.03 18.49
C GLU A 37 16.02 -8.08 17.36
N ASP A 38 16.92 -7.55 16.52
CA ASP A 38 16.61 -6.46 15.57
C ASP A 38 17.15 -6.70 14.14
N PHE A 39 17.43 -7.96 13.75
CA PHE A 39 18.01 -8.34 12.46
C PHE A 39 17.30 -7.72 11.24
N HIS A 40 15.95 -7.71 11.25
CA HIS A 40 15.16 -7.14 10.15
C HIS A 40 15.48 -5.67 9.89
N ARG A 41 15.67 -4.87 10.94
CA ARG A 41 16.00 -3.44 10.82
C ARG A 41 17.40 -3.23 10.28
N VAL A 42 18.34 -4.10 10.65
CA VAL A 42 19.70 -4.01 10.13
C VAL A 42 19.73 -4.44 8.67
N ASN A 43 18.99 -5.47 8.29
CA ASN A 43 18.86 -5.81 6.88
C ASN A 43 18.27 -4.62 6.09
N GLU A 44 17.18 -4.01 6.54
CA GLU A 44 16.62 -2.80 5.91
C GLU A 44 17.64 -1.66 5.77
N ALA A 45 18.43 -1.40 6.82
CA ALA A 45 19.49 -0.38 6.78
C ALA A 45 20.61 -0.73 5.78
N VAL A 46 21.02 -2.00 5.71
CA VAL A 46 21.99 -2.52 4.75
C VAL A 46 21.46 -2.38 3.31
N GLN A 47 20.18 -2.67 3.09
CA GLN A 47 19.53 -2.50 1.80
C GLN A 47 19.52 -1.02 1.38
N MET A 48 19.15 -0.12 2.28
CA MET A 48 19.16 1.33 2.05
C MET A 48 20.57 1.87 1.75
N LEU A 49 21.59 1.45 2.51
CA LEU A 49 22.98 1.87 2.27
C LEU A 49 23.44 1.48 0.86
N ALA A 50 23.14 0.26 0.44
CA ALA A 50 23.48 -0.19 -0.90
C ALA A 50 22.70 0.57 -1.99
N GLU A 51 21.45 0.97 -1.75
CA GLU A 51 20.65 1.80 -2.67
C GLU A 51 21.19 3.23 -2.80
N LEU A 52 21.70 3.79 -1.71
CA LEU A 52 22.29 5.14 -1.67
C LEU A 52 23.73 5.19 -2.22
N GLY A 53 24.21 4.10 -2.81
CA GLY A 53 25.55 4.00 -3.41
C GLY A 53 26.67 3.68 -2.41
N ALA A 54 26.34 3.37 -1.16
CA ALA A 54 27.28 2.91 -0.13
C ALA A 54 27.33 1.37 -0.05
N GLY A 55 27.45 0.70 -1.21
CA GLY A 55 27.40 -0.76 -1.31
C GLY A 55 28.51 -1.47 -0.53
N TYR A 56 29.72 -0.93 -0.54
CA TYR A 56 30.85 -1.49 0.21
C TYR A 56 30.61 -1.48 1.71
N GLU A 57 30.05 -0.39 2.27
CA GLU A 57 29.71 -0.32 3.70
C GLU A 57 28.60 -1.30 4.06
N ALA A 58 27.59 -1.44 3.20
CA ALA A 58 26.55 -2.45 3.34
C ALA A 58 27.15 -3.87 3.36
N ALA A 59 28.13 -4.16 2.48
CA ALA A 59 28.82 -5.44 2.43
C ALA A 59 29.71 -5.69 3.66
N ARG A 60 30.34 -4.65 4.21
CA ARG A 60 31.11 -4.75 5.46
C ARG A 60 30.23 -5.12 6.65
N VAL A 61 29.05 -4.52 6.75
CA VAL A 61 28.08 -4.85 7.80
C VAL A 61 27.65 -6.32 7.69
N LEU A 62 27.28 -6.77 6.49
CA LEU A 62 26.92 -8.18 6.26
C LEU A 62 28.08 -9.14 6.53
N ALA A 63 29.31 -8.79 6.13
CA ALA A 63 30.48 -9.64 6.38
C ALA A 63 30.79 -9.74 7.88
N ALA A 64 30.62 -8.66 8.63
CA ALA A 64 30.77 -8.66 10.08
C ALA A 64 29.70 -9.53 10.75
N ILE A 65 28.44 -9.48 10.29
CA ILE A 65 27.36 -10.34 10.79
C ILE A 65 27.66 -11.81 10.48
N ALA A 66 28.00 -12.12 9.23
CA ALA A 66 28.32 -13.47 8.78
C ALA A 66 29.45 -14.10 9.61
N LEU A 67 30.53 -13.36 9.86
CA LEU A 67 31.70 -13.86 10.61
C LEU A 67 31.44 -14.00 12.11
N ARG A 68 30.57 -13.17 12.70
CA ARG A 68 30.33 -13.17 14.14
C ARG A 68 29.23 -14.13 14.57
N ALA A 69 28.29 -14.41 13.67
CA ALA A 69 27.12 -15.24 13.94
C ALA A 69 27.12 -16.49 13.02
N ASP A 70 28.30 -17.09 12.80
CA ASP A 70 28.60 -18.10 11.79
C ASP A 70 27.58 -19.26 11.72
N ASP A 71 27.07 -19.70 12.88
CA ASP A 71 26.15 -20.83 13.01
C ASP A 71 24.71 -20.43 13.38
N THR A 72 24.32 -19.19 13.10
CA THR A 72 22.95 -18.69 13.34
C THR A 72 22.21 -18.47 12.03
N ASP A 73 20.88 -18.48 12.07
CA ASP A 73 20.03 -18.10 10.93
C ASP A 73 20.43 -16.71 10.38
N PHE A 74 20.81 -15.78 11.27
CA PHE A 74 21.25 -14.43 10.92
C PHE A 74 22.58 -14.39 10.16
N GLY A 75 23.56 -15.19 10.57
CA GLY A 75 24.85 -15.29 9.88
C GLY A 75 24.72 -15.99 8.53
N ASN A 76 23.86 -17.01 8.46
CA ASN A 76 23.52 -17.71 7.22
C ASN A 76 22.80 -16.78 6.22
N GLU A 77 21.85 -15.98 6.70
CA GLU A 77 21.15 -14.99 5.88
C GLU A 77 22.11 -13.87 5.41
N ALA A 78 23.01 -13.40 6.27
CA ALA A 78 24.01 -12.42 5.87
C ALA A 78 24.96 -12.94 4.78
N ARG A 79 25.39 -14.21 4.87
CA ARG A 79 26.14 -14.88 3.79
C ARG A 79 25.32 -15.03 2.53
N HIS A 80 24.05 -15.38 2.66
CA HIS A 80 23.14 -15.52 1.52
C HIS A 80 23.06 -14.20 0.74
N ILE A 81 22.84 -13.07 1.42
CA ILE A 81 22.78 -11.75 0.78
C ILE A 81 24.10 -11.38 0.09
N LEU A 82 25.26 -11.64 0.73
CA LEU A 82 26.58 -11.42 0.12
C LEU A 82 26.75 -12.27 -1.16
N ASN A 83 26.34 -13.54 -1.11
CA ASN A 83 26.39 -14.44 -2.25
C ASN A 83 25.45 -13.98 -3.38
N GLU A 84 24.27 -13.42 -3.07
CA GLU A 84 23.39 -12.80 -4.07
C GLU A 84 24.04 -11.60 -4.76
N TRP A 85 24.90 -10.85 -4.04
CA TRP A 85 25.69 -9.76 -4.60
C TRP A 85 26.95 -10.25 -5.34
N GLY A 86 27.20 -11.56 -5.33
CA GLY A 86 28.36 -12.18 -5.98
C GLY A 86 29.68 -11.87 -5.28
N ILE A 87 29.65 -11.64 -3.97
CA ILE A 87 30.82 -11.33 -3.14
C ILE A 87 30.87 -12.24 -1.92
N THR A 88 32.07 -12.59 -1.47
CA THR A 88 32.29 -13.37 -0.24
C THR A 88 32.86 -12.49 0.87
N THR A 89 32.81 -12.96 2.11
CA THR A 89 33.40 -12.27 3.26
C THR A 89 34.89 -11.97 3.07
N ASP A 90 35.65 -12.89 2.43
CA ASP A 90 37.05 -12.66 2.08
C ASP A 90 37.25 -11.55 1.02
N VAL A 91 36.38 -11.51 0.01
CA VAL A 91 36.40 -10.46 -1.02
C VAL A 91 36.09 -9.10 -0.41
N VAL A 92 35.16 -9.01 0.55
CA VAL A 92 34.88 -7.77 1.27
C VAL A 92 36.08 -7.28 2.07
N ARG A 93 36.89 -8.19 2.64
CA ARG A 93 38.03 -7.83 3.49
C ARG A 93 39.29 -7.45 2.73
N ARG A 94 39.51 -8.02 1.54
CA ARG A 94 40.78 -7.91 0.78
C ARG A 94 40.62 -7.36 -0.64
N GLY A 95 39.38 -7.17 -1.09
CA GLY A 95 39.07 -6.72 -2.44
C GLY A 95 39.13 -5.21 -2.59
N ASP A 96 39.17 -4.78 -3.85
CA ASP A 96 39.11 -3.37 -4.21
C ASP A 96 37.70 -2.80 -4.04
N ILE A 97 37.58 -1.64 -3.38
CA ILE A 97 36.30 -1.00 -3.05
C ILE A 97 35.49 -0.67 -4.31
N LYS A 98 36.15 -0.28 -5.40
CA LYS A 98 35.49 0.08 -6.66
C LYS A 98 34.93 -1.16 -7.35
N ASP A 99 35.67 -2.27 -7.35
CA ASP A 99 35.19 -3.57 -7.87
C ASP A 99 34.02 -4.12 -7.05
N ILE A 100 34.09 -4.06 -5.72
CA ILE A 100 33.01 -4.49 -4.83
C ILE A 100 31.73 -3.67 -5.07
N ASN A 101 31.84 -2.34 -5.10
CA ASN A 101 30.70 -1.48 -5.40
C ASN A 101 30.13 -1.74 -6.81
N ALA A 102 30.98 -1.99 -7.81
CA ALA A 102 30.52 -2.32 -9.16
C ALA A 102 29.77 -3.67 -9.20
N LYS A 103 30.24 -4.69 -8.49
CA LYS A 103 29.57 -5.99 -8.35
C LYS A 103 28.20 -5.85 -7.67
N ILE A 104 28.14 -5.11 -6.57
CA ILE A 104 26.88 -4.85 -5.84
C ILE A 104 25.90 -4.06 -6.72
N ALA A 105 26.36 -3.00 -7.40
CA ALA A 105 25.52 -2.21 -8.31
C ALA A 105 24.98 -3.05 -9.47
N LYS A 106 25.80 -3.94 -10.04
CA LYS A 106 25.38 -4.87 -11.11
C LYS A 106 24.38 -5.91 -10.60
N ALA A 107 24.60 -6.48 -9.42
CA ALA A 107 23.67 -7.42 -8.78
C ALA A 107 22.32 -6.74 -8.48
N ARG A 108 22.36 -5.51 -7.95
CA ARG A 108 21.19 -4.66 -7.71
C ARG A 108 20.44 -4.32 -8.99
N GLN A 109 21.14 -3.94 -10.05
CA GLN A 109 20.51 -3.66 -11.34
C GLN A 109 19.81 -4.91 -11.90
N LYS A 110 20.42 -6.09 -11.72
CA LYS A 110 19.81 -7.38 -12.10
C LYS A 110 18.58 -7.69 -11.24
N LEU A 111 18.63 -7.44 -9.94
CA LEU A 111 17.50 -7.61 -9.01
C LEU A 111 16.35 -6.65 -9.35
N HIS A 112 16.65 -5.36 -9.58
CA HIS A 112 15.66 -4.36 -9.99
C HIS A 112 14.99 -4.73 -11.31
N ARG A 113 15.75 -5.21 -12.30
CA ARG A 113 15.17 -5.74 -13.56
C ARG A 113 14.28 -6.96 -13.31
N ARG A 114 14.66 -7.86 -12.40
CA ARG A 114 13.82 -9.01 -12.00
C ARG A 114 12.51 -8.53 -11.35
N HIS A 115 12.59 -7.68 -10.33
CA HIS A 115 11.42 -7.12 -9.64
C HIS A 115 10.55 -6.29 -10.59
N SER A 116 11.14 -5.56 -11.54
CA SER A 116 10.40 -4.83 -12.56
C SER A 116 9.56 -5.76 -13.43
N ASN A 117 10.10 -6.91 -13.86
CA ASN A 117 9.35 -7.85 -14.70
C ASN A 117 8.27 -8.60 -13.91
N VAL A 118 8.56 -8.98 -12.65
CA VAL A 118 7.57 -9.59 -11.75
C VAL A 118 6.43 -8.62 -11.46
N ALA A 119 6.74 -7.38 -11.11
CA ALA A 119 5.75 -6.33 -10.90
C ALA A 119 4.97 -6.04 -12.19
N HIS A 120 5.62 -6.04 -13.35
CA HIS A 120 4.94 -5.82 -14.62
C HIS A 120 3.92 -6.93 -14.93
N VAL A 121 4.32 -8.20 -14.81
CA VAL A 121 3.39 -9.34 -14.98
C VAL A 121 2.25 -9.26 -13.96
N ARG A 122 2.56 -8.97 -12.68
CA ARG A 122 1.53 -8.79 -11.64
C ARG A 122 0.53 -7.72 -12.04
N ASN A 123 1.00 -6.56 -12.47
CA ASN A 123 0.14 -5.46 -12.90
C ASN A 123 -0.72 -5.85 -14.11
N LEU A 124 -0.16 -6.56 -15.11
CA LEU A 124 -0.93 -7.05 -16.25
C LEU A 124 -2.06 -7.99 -15.81
N ILE A 125 -1.80 -8.90 -14.87
CA ILE A 125 -2.83 -9.81 -14.32
C ILE A 125 -3.91 -9.03 -13.56
N GLU A 126 -3.52 -8.09 -12.70
CA GLU A 126 -4.45 -7.26 -11.93
C GLU A 126 -5.31 -6.35 -12.83
N LEU A 127 -4.79 -5.95 -14.00
CA LEU A 127 -5.51 -5.19 -15.03
C LEU A 127 -6.36 -6.07 -15.96
N GLY A 128 -6.36 -7.40 -15.79
CA GLY A 128 -7.08 -8.35 -16.64
C GLY A 128 -6.44 -8.59 -18.02
N LEU A 129 -5.20 -8.13 -18.22
CA LEU A 129 -4.40 -8.31 -19.44
C LEU A 129 -3.67 -9.66 -19.40
N TYR A 130 -4.44 -10.75 -19.33
CA TYR A 130 -3.92 -12.10 -19.11
C TYR A 130 -3.11 -12.64 -20.30
N ALA A 131 -3.41 -12.21 -21.53
CA ALA A 131 -2.69 -12.67 -22.72
C ALA A 131 -1.27 -12.11 -22.76
N GLU A 132 -1.13 -10.83 -22.43
CA GLU A 132 0.13 -10.11 -22.32
C GLU A 132 0.96 -10.66 -21.16
N ALA A 133 0.32 -10.93 -20.01
CA ALA A 133 0.96 -11.57 -18.87
C ALA A 133 1.51 -12.97 -19.23
N ALA A 134 0.70 -13.80 -19.89
CA ALA A 134 1.09 -15.14 -20.32
C ALA A 134 2.27 -15.09 -21.32
N HIS A 135 2.22 -14.18 -22.29
CA HIS A 135 3.29 -13.99 -23.27
C HIS A 135 4.61 -13.62 -22.58
N LEU A 136 4.58 -12.64 -21.67
CA LEU A 136 5.78 -12.18 -20.97
C LEU A 136 6.38 -13.25 -20.04
N LEU A 137 5.52 -13.96 -19.29
CA LEU A 137 5.94 -15.06 -18.42
C LEU A 137 6.65 -16.16 -19.20
N ARG A 138 6.11 -16.56 -20.35
CA ARG A 138 6.71 -17.61 -21.19
C ARG A 138 7.99 -17.14 -21.88
N GLN A 139 7.98 -15.93 -22.44
CA GLN A 139 9.16 -15.35 -23.10
C GLN A 139 10.36 -15.29 -22.15
N GLU A 140 10.12 -15.00 -20.88
CA GLU A 140 11.18 -14.92 -19.87
C GLU A 140 11.49 -16.27 -19.22
N GLY A 141 10.50 -17.14 -19.02
CA GLY A 141 10.66 -18.46 -18.42
C GLY A 141 11.44 -19.44 -19.30
N VAL A 142 11.22 -19.41 -20.62
CA VAL A 142 11.93 -20.27 -21.60
C VAL A 142 13.43 -19.96 -21.67
N LYS A 143 13.83 -18.73 -21.36
CA LYS A 143 15.24 -18.29 -21.41
C LYS A 143 16.05 -18.69 -20.18
N THR A 144 15.41 -19.22 -19.14
CA THR A 144 16.05 -19.46 -17.84
C THR A 144 15.92 -20.91 -17.37
N ASP A 145 16.97 -21.40 -16.73
CA ASP A 145 16.97 -22.70 -16.04
C ASP A 145 15.84 -22.77 -14.98
N ARG A 146 15.32 -23.98 -14.72
CA ARG A 146 14.19 -24.22 -13.81
C ARG A 146 14.39 -23.56 -12.44
N GLY A 147 15.56 -23.73 -11.82
CA GLY A 147 15.84 -23.16 -10.50
C GLY A 147 16.01 -21.64 -10.50
N ILE A 148 16.26 -21.03 -11.66
CA ILE A 148 16.27 -19.56 -11.82
C ILE A 148 14.86 -19.04 -12.04
N THR A 149 14.03 -19.78 -12.77
CA THR A 149 12.62 -19.48 -12.99
C THR A 149 11.82 -19.55 -11.70
N GLU A 150 12.02 -20.59 -10.87
CA GLU A 150 11.38 -20.70 -9.54
C GLU A 150 11.74 -19.51 -8.65
N ARG A 151 13.02 -19.15 -8.56
CA ARG A 151 13.45 -17.98 -7.77
C ARG A 151 12.93 -16.65 -8.31
N LYS A 152 12.78 -16.49 -9.63
CA LYS A 152 12.31 -15.24 -10.23
C LYS A 152 10.78 -15.11 -10.20
N TRP A 153 10.07 -16.18 -10.52
CA TRP A 153 8.63 -16.19 -10.76
C TRP A 153 7.83 -16.89 -9.67
N GLY A 154 8.48 -17.45 -8.65
CA GLY A 154 7.84 -18.15 -7.53
C GLY A 154 6.71 -17.36 -6.88
N GLU A 155 6.87 -16.03 -6.71
CA GLU A 155 5.79 -15.16 -6.21
C GLU A 155 4.52 -15.28 -7.07
N ILE A 156 4.65 -15.20 -8.40
CA ILE A 156 3.53 -15.29 -9.34
C ILE A 156 3.00 -16.73 -9.40
N LEU A 157 3.89 -17.72 -9.50
CA LEU A 157 3.50 -19.12 -9.58
C LEU A 157 2.69 -19.55 -8.35
N HIS A 158 3.17 -19.23 -7.15
CA HIS A 158 2.49 -19.53 -5.89
C HIS A 158 1.20 -18.71 -5.73
N ARG A 159 1.25 -17.39 -5.93
CA ARG A 159 0.08 -16.51 -5.77
C ARG A 159 -1.08 -16.90 -6.68
N TYR A 160 -0.81 -17.37 -7.89
CA TYR A 160 -1.83 -17.73 -8.88
C TYR A 160 -1.98 -19.24 -9.07
N HIS A 161 -1.38 -20.06 -8.19
CA HIS A 161 -1.45 -21.53 -8.21
C HIS A 161 -1.11 -22.14 -9.59
N LEU A 162 -0.07 -21.60 -10.23
CA LEU A 162 0.35 -22.00 -11.57
C LEU A 162 1.42 -23.10 -11.48
N PRO A 163 1.24 -24.26 -12.13
CA PRO A 163 2.31 -25.23 -12.28
C PRO A 163 3.45 -24.63 -13.12
N ILE A 164 4.69 -24.79 -12.66
CA ILE A 164 5.86 -24.26 -13.35
C ILE A 164 6.03 -24.86 -14.76
N GLU A 165 5.53 -26.08 -14.96
CA GLU A 165 5.56 -26.80 -16.22
C GLU A 165 4.87 -26.02 -17.35
N LEU A 166 3.88 -25.17 -17.03
CA LEU A 166 3.21 -24.31 -18.00
C LEU A 166 4.15 -23.26 -18.62
N LEU A 167 5.19 -22.84 -17.90
CA LEU A 167 6.18 -21.89 -18.42
C LEU A 167 7.12 -22.53 -19.43
N TYR A 168 7.29 -23.86 -19.37
CA TYR A 168 8.18 -24.63 -20.24
C TYR A 168 7.45 -25.39 -21.35
N ASN A 169 6.12 -25.45 -21.30
CA ASN A 169 5.33 -26.14 -22.31
C ASN A 169 5.55 -25.53 -23.71
N GLN A 170 6.02 -26.36 -24.65
CA GLN A 170 6.29 -25.98 -26.04
C GLN A 170 5.09 -26.21 -26.97
N ALA A 171 3.97 -26.73 -26.46
CA ALA A 171 2.76 -26.93 -27.24
C ALA A 171 2.27 -25.63 -27.91
N LYS A 172 1.64 -25.77 -29.07
CA LYS A 172 1.10 -24.66 -29.86
C LYS A 172 0.07 -23.82 -29.06
N ASP A 173 -0.66 -24.47 -28.15
CA ASP A 173 -1.69 -23.85 -27.30
C ASP A 173 -1.22 -23.49 -25.87
N ALA A 174 0.08 -23.62 -25.56
CA ALA A 174 0.60 -23.37 -24.22
C ALA A 174 0.28 -21.96 -23.68
N ASN A 175 0.26 -20.94 -24.55
CA ASN A 175 -0.13 -19.58 -24.15
C ASN A 175 -1.61 -19.50 -23.75
N ASN A 176 -2.49 -20.26 -24.41
CA ASN A 176 -3.91 -20.31 -24.08
C ASN A 176 -4.14 -21.06 -22.77
N GLU A 177 -3.37 -22.11 -22.49
CA GLU A 177 -3.39 -22.82 -21.20
C GLU A 177 -2.93 -21.92 -20.05
N LEU A 178 -1.80 -21.22 -20.23
CA LEU A 178 -1.28 -20.28 -19.23
C LEU A 178 -2.25 -19.11 -18.99
N LEU A 179 -2.88 -18.58 -20.04
CA LEU A 179 -3.93 -17.57 -19.91
C LEU A 179 -5.13 -18.08 -19.11
N LYS A 180 -5.61 -19.31 -19.38
CA LYS A 180 -6.71 -19.92 -18.63
C LYS A 180 -6.34 -20.11 -17.16
N ALA A 181 -5.14 -20.60 -16.88
CA ALA A 181 -4.63 -20.78 -15.53
C ALA A 181 -4.50 -19.45 -14.78
N LEU A 182 -3.99 -18.40 -15.42
CA LEU A 182 -3.90 -17.05 -14.84
C LEU A 182 -5.28 -16.48 -14.50
N ARG A 183 -6.27 -16.67 -15.38
CA ARG A 183 -7.66 -16.27 -15.11
C ARG A 183 -8.24 -17.00 -13.91
N ALA A 184 -8.11 -18.33 -13.88
CA ALA A 184 -8.60 -19.16 -12.79
C ALA A 184 -7.95 -18.78 -11.45
N GLY A 185 -6.62 -18.62 -11.42
CA GLY A 185 -5.89 -18.20 -10.23
C GLY A 185 -6.29 -16.81 -9.74
N GLN A 186 -6.54 -15.86 -10.66
CA GLN A 186 -7.02 -14.52 -10.28
C GLN A 186 -8.46 -14.54 -9.75
N GLN A 187 -9.35 -15.32 -10.36
CA GLN A 187 -10.71 -15.52 -9.84
C GLN A 187 -10.68 -16.10 -8.43
N GLN A 188 -9.84 -17.11 -8.19
CA GLN A 188 -9.67 -17.71 -6.86
C GLN A 188 -9.14 -16.69 -5.84
N ASN A 189 -8.17 -15.85 -6.22
CA ASN A 189 -7.66 -14.78 -5.34
C ASN A 189 -8.72 -13.72 -5.02
N GLN A 190 -9.54 -13.33 -6.01
CA GLN A 190 -10.66 -12.41 -5.79
C GLN A 190 -11.67 -12.99 -4.80
N LEU A 191 -11.98 -14.28 -4.91
CA LEU A 191 -12.86 -14.97 -3.95
C LEU A 191 -12.25 -14.96 -2.54
N ARG A 192 -10.97 -15.31 -2.38
CA ARG A 192 -10.28 -15.25 -1.07
C ARG A 192 -10.37 -13.85 -0.45
N PHE A 193 -10.17 -12.82 -1.26
CA PHE A 193 -10.27 -11.44 -0.79
C PHE A 193 -11.71 -11.09 -0.37
N GLN A 194 -12.70 -11.46 -1.17
CA GLN A 194 -14.12 -11.24 -0.85
C GLN A 194 -14.54 -11.97 0.43
N ILE A 195 -14.08 -13.21 0.65
CA ILE A 195 -14.30 -13.97 1.88
C ILE A 195 -13.71 -13.24 3.09
N ARG A 196 -12.45 -12.76 2.98
CA ARG A 196 -11.83 -11.96 4.06
C ARG A 196 -12.60 -10.68 4.37
N LEU A 197 -13.19 -10.03 3.36
CA LEU A 197 -14.06 -8.87 3.56
C LEU A 197 -15.34 -9.23 4.31
N LEU A 198 -15.91 -10.43 4.08
CA LEU A 198 -17.09 -10.89 4.83
C LEU A 198 -16.81 -10.93 6.32
N ARG A 199 -15.61 -11.32 6.79
CA ARG A 199 -15.27 -11.32 8.22
C ARG A 199 -15.55 -9.99 8.92
N ALA A 200 -15.39 -8.87 8.21
CA ALA A 200 -15.61 -7.54 8.76
C ALA A 200 -17.07 -7.07 8.68
N ILE A 201 -17.87 -7.64 7.79
CA ILE A 201 -19.22 -7.15 7.44
C ILE A 201 -20.31 -8.09 7.96
N ASP A 202 -20.06 -9.39 7.88
CA ASP A 202 -21.00 -10.48 8.15
C ASP A 202 -20.21 -11.76 8.49
N PRO A 203 -19.82 -11.91 9.76
CA PRO A 203 -18.97 -13.02 10.21
C PRO A 203 -19.58 -14.40 9.92
N GLU A 204 -20.90 -14.56 10.07
CA GLU A 204 -21.61 -15.82 9.81
C GLU A 204 -21.51 -16.22 8.33
N SER A 205 -21.79 -15.29 7.41
CA SER A 205 -21.59 -15.54 5.98
C SER A 205 -20.13 -15.81 5.64
N SER A 206 -19.18 -15.19 6.35
CA SER A 206 -17.75 -15.48 6.15
C SER A 206 -17.40 -16.92 6.49
N GLU A 207 -17.91 -17.45 7.59
CA GLU A 207 -17.64 -18.83 8.02
C GLU A 207 -18.23 -19.83 7.03
N ILE A 208 -19.47 -19.60 6.59
CA ILE A 208 -20.12 -20.40 5.55
C ILE A 208 -19.30 -20.40 4.25
N ALA A 209 -18.79 -19.22 3.86
CA ALA A 209 -17.97 -19.07 2.68
C ALA A 209 -16.61 -19.79 2.80
N GLU A 210 -15.96 -19.71 3.97
CA GLU A 210 -14.70 -20.42 4.21
C GLU A 210 -14.86 -21.94 4.18
N THR A 211 -15.96 -22.45 4.73
CA THR A 211 -16.24 -23.89 4.73
C THR A 211 -16.42 -24.43 3.32
N ILE A 212 -17.27 -23.81 2.49
CA ILE A 212 -17.46 -24.28 1.11
C ILE A 212 -16.19 -24.10 0.25
N PHE A 213 -15.42 -23.03 0.50
CA PHE A 213 -14.17 -22.78 -0.23
C PHE A 213 -13.09 -23.84 0.09
N ARG A 214 -12.95 -24.25 1.37
CA ARG A 214 -12.05 -25.34 1.80
C ARG A 214 -12.38 -26.68 1.13
N HIS A 215 -13.66 -26.96 0.90
CA HIS A 215 -14.11 -28.23 0.30
C HIS A 215 -14.03 -28.25 -1.24
N SER A 216 -13.68 -27.14 -1.89
CA SER A 216 -13.47 -27.11 -3.33
C SER A 216 -12.19 -27.87 -3.72
N GLU A 217 -12.21 -28.63 -4.82
CA GLU A 217 -11.06 -29.45 -5.26
C GLU A 217 -9.77 -28.65 -5.49
N SER A 218 -9.86 -27.32 -5.60
CA SER A 218 -8.72 -26.40 -5.73
C SER A 218 -7.87 -26.24 -4.46
N HIS A 219 -8.30 -26.80 -3.32
CA HIS A 219 -7.64 -26.66 -2.00
C HIS A 219 -7.06 -27.95 -1.44
N ARG A 220 -7.16 -29.08 -2.13
CA ARG A 220 -6.60 -30.37 -1.66
C ARG A 220 -5.07 -30.44 -1.69
N ARG A 221 -4.36 -29.35 -1.99
CA ARG A 221 -2.90 -29.30 -1.91
C ARG A 221 -2.47 -28.04 -1.17
N ASP A 222 -1.65 -28.27 -0.16
CA ASP A 222 -0.95 -27.33 0.72
C ASP A 222 -1.71 -26.93 2.00
N GLU A 223 -2.17 -27.94 2.75
CA GLU A 223 -2.18 -27.85 4.20
C GLU A 223 -0.72 -27.90 4.70
N ASP A 224 -0.12 -26.74 4.93
CA ASP A 224 0.97 -26.68 5.92
C ASP A 224 1.07 -25.35 6.70
N HIS A 225 0.19 -24.38 6.47
CA HIS A 225 0.22 -23.12 7.22
C HIS A 225 -1.16 -22.53 7.50
N ASP A 226 -1.91 -23.12 8.45
CA ASP A 226 -2.77 -22.35 9.37
C ASP A 226 -3.34 -23.29 10.46
N ARG A 227 -2.50 -23.68 11.44
CA ARG A 227 -2.97 -24.32 12.68
C ARG A 227 -3.56 -23.28 13.63
N HIS A 228 -4.81 -22.87 13.41
CA HIS A 228 -5.63 -22.29 14.47
C HIS A 228 -7.11 -22.68 14.28
N ARG A 229 -7.53 -23.75 14.96
CA ARG A 229 -8.94 -24.10 15.21
C ARG A 229 -9.70 -22.91 15.81
N ARG A 230 -10.96 -22.69 15.40
CA ARG A 230 -11.76 -21.51 15.78
C ARG A 230 -13.22 -21.85 16.16
N PRO A 231 -13.87 -20.98 16.97
CA PRO A 231 -14.98 -21.30 17.88
C PRO A 231 -16.27 -21.89 17.30
N PHE A 232 -16.47 -21.96 15.99
CA PHE A 232 -17.66 -22.61 15.44
C PHE A 232 -17.64 -24.14 15.60
N GLU A 233 -16.45 -24.72 15.79
CA GLU A 233 -16.28 -26.12 16.24
C GLU A 233 -16.92 -26.34 17.63
N ILE A 234 -16.98 -25.30 18.47
CA ILE A 234 -17.53 -25.38 19.84
C ILE A 234 -19.05 -25.21 19.87
N TRP A 235 -19.67 -24.57 18.87
CA TRP A 235 -21.10 -24.27 18.91
C TRP A 235 -22.00 -25.45 18.47
N VAL A 236 -21.44 -26.45 17.77
CA VAL A 236 -22.15 -27.67 17.39
C VAL A 236 -22.15 -28.72 18.52
N GLU A 237 -21.22 -28.62 19.47
CA GLU A 237 -21.12 -29.52 20.62
C GLU A 237 -21.99 -29.04 21.80
N GLY A 238 -23.26 -29.44 21.77
CA GLY A 238 -24.11 -29.47 22.95
C GLY A 238 -24.00 -30.81 23.67
N ARG A 239 -23.07 -30.89 24.64
CA ARG A 239 -22.91 -31.90 25.72
C ARG A 239 -22.17 -33.23 25.42
N ASP A 240 -21.27 -33.48 26.37
CA ASP A 240 -20.69 -34.73 26.90
C ASP A 240 -19.59 -35.46 26.09
N ASP A 241 -18.37 -35.36 26.64
CA ASP A 241 -17.24 -36.32 26.71
C ASP A 241 -16.80 -37.14 25.46
N GLU A 242 -15.72 -36.68 24.79
CA GLU A 242 -14.70 -37.35 23.90
C GLU A 242 -15.13 -38.42 22.85
N PRO A 243 -14.43 -38.63 21.69
CA PRO A 243 -13.05 -38.26 21.33
C PRO A 243 -12.90 -37.65 19.91
N GLU A 244 -11.65 -37.42 19.47
CA GLU A 244 -11.22 -37.01 18.12
C GLU A 244 -12.11 -37.50 16.94
N GLU A 245 -13.00 -36.65 16.41
CA GLU A 245 -13.83 -36.99 15.25
C GLU A 245 -13.27 -36.41 13.93
N ASN A 246 -12.69 -37.33 13.16
CA ASN A 246 -12.73 -37.49 11.70
C ASN A 246 -12.87 -36.25 10.78
N GLU A 247 -11.87 -36.07 9.92
CA GLU A 247 -11.84 -35.23 8.71
C GLU A 247 -12.87 -35.61 7.61
N SER A 248 -14.09 -36.04 7.96
CA SER A 248 -15.09 -36.49 6.99
C SER A 248 -16.53 -36.12 7.34
N GLU A 249 -16.87 -34.85 7.52
CA GLU A 249 -18.28 -34.44 7.57
C GLU A 249 -18.58 -33.23 6.70
N PHE A 250 -19.10 -33.55 5.51
CA PHE A 250 -20.06 -32.85 4.65
C PHE A 250 -19.58 -32.85 3.20
N LYS A 251 -20.27 -33.63 2.38
CA LYS A 251 -20.09 -33.63 0.94
C LYS A 251 -20.44 -32.25 0.39
N ILE A 252 -19.70 -31.77 -0.61
CA ILE A 252 -19.91 -30.43 -1.18
C ILE A 252 -21.34 -30.27 -1.71
N GLU A 253 -21.92 -31.37 -2.19
CA GLU A 253 -23.30 -31.50 -2.67
C GLU A 253 -24.35 -31.26 -1.57
N GLU A 254 -24.00 -31.46 -0.29
CA GLU A 254 -24.85 -31.21 0.87
C GLU A 254 -24.69 -29.79 1.43
N LEU A 255 -23.49 -29.22 1.30
CA LEU A 255 -23.20 -27.84 1.72
C LEU A 255 -23.83 -26.83 0.77
N ILE A 256 -23.76 -27.05 -0.54
CA ILE A 256 -24.25 -26.10 -1.55
C ILE A 256 -25.72 -25.68 -1.29
N PRO A 257 -26.69 -26.59 -1.10
CA PRO A 257 -28.07 -26.20 -0.80
C PRO A 257 -28.20 -25.32 0.44
N ARG A 258 -27.40 -25.56 1.50
CA ARG A 258 -27.41 -24.76 2.73
C ARG A 258 -26.88 -23.35 2.47
N VAL A 259 -25.75 -23.23 1.77
CA VAL A 259 -25.18 -21.92 1.38
C VAL A 259 -26.16 -21.11 0.55
N VAL A 260 -26.80 -21.76 -0.42
CA VAL A 260 -27.79 -21.10 -1.31
C VAL A 260 -29.01 -20.64 -0.53
N ASN A 261 -29.54 -21.47 0.38
CA ASN A 261 -30.67 -21.07 1.22
C ASN A 261 -30.31 -19.89 2.13
N HIS A 262 -29.12 -19.91 2.76
CA HIS A 262 -28.64 -18.78 3.57
C HIS A 262 -28.54 -17.51 2.73
N ALA A 263 -27.89 -17.59 1.56
CA ALA A 263 -27.76 -16.46 0.64
C ALA A 263 -29.12 -15.87 0.23
N ILE A 264 -30.14 -16.71 -0.01
CA ILE A 264 -31.51 -16.27 -0.31
C ILE A 264 -32.13 -15.55 0.90
N ASN A 265 -31.97 -16.08 2.11
CA ASN A 265 -32.53 -15.52 3.33
C ASN A 265 -31.97 -14.12 3.62
N ILE A 266 -30.65 -13.95 3.48
CA ILE A 266 -29.98 -12.67 3.74
C ILE A 266 -30.04 -11.70 2.55
N ALA A 267 -30.55 -12.13 1.39
CA ALA A 267 -30.55 -11.34 0.15
C ALA A 267 -31.21 -9.96 0.29
N ASN A 268 -32.20 -9.81 1.16
CA ASN A 268 -32.90 -8.55 1.37
C ASN A 268 -32.22 -7.64 2.41
N THR A 269 -31.50 -8.22 3.38
CA THR A 269 -30.88 -7.50 4.50
C THR A 269 -29.41 -7.19 4.22
N ASN A 270 -28.66 -8.14 3.63
CA ASN A 270 -27.25 -8.01 3.29
C ASN A 270 -26.97 -8.51 1.86
N LYS A 271 -27.28 -7.65 0.89
CA LYS A 271 -27.12 -7.92 -0.55
C LYS A 271 -25.69 -8.30 -0.95
N LEU A 272 -24.68 -7.72 -0.28
CA LEU A 272 -23.28 -7.97 -0.59
C LEU A 272 -22.87 -9.39 -0.18
N SER A 273 -23.17 -9.78 1.06
CA SER A 273 -22.93 -11.15 1.56
C SER A 273 -23.66 -12.19 0.72
N ALA A 274 -24.95 -11.96 0.47
CA ALA A 274 -25.77 -12.85 -0.37
C ALA A 274 -25.15 -13.06 -1.75
N ARG A 275 -24.65 -11.99 -2.36
CA ARG A 275 -24.03 -12.04 -3.69
C ARG A 275 -22.69 -12.78 -3.65
N ILE A 276 -21.84 -12.53 -2.65
CA ILE A 276 -20.54 -13.21 -2.52
C ILE A 276 -20.75 -14.72 -2.33
N LEU A 277 -21.68 -15.13 -1.46
CA LEU A 277 -22.02 -16.54 -1.26
C LEU A 277 -22.56 -17.19 -2.53
N ALA A 278 -23.44 -16.48 -3.26
CA ALA A 278 -23.96 -16.95 -4.53
C ALA A 278 -22.83 -17.14 -5.57
N THR A 279 -21.96 -16.15 -5.76
CA THR A 279 -20.81 -16.25 -6.67
C THR A 279 -19.87 -17.39 -6.28
N LEU A 280 -19.64 -17.61 -4.99
CA LEU A 280 -18.79 -18.69 -4.52
C LEU A 280 -19.36 -20.07 -4.90
N VAL A 281 -20.67 -20.27 -4.79
CA VAL A 281 -21.32 -21.53 -5.21
C VAL A 281 -21.13 -21.78 -6.71
N THR A 282 -21.26 -20.75 -7.57
CA THR A 282 -21.03 -20.91 -9.01
C THR A 282 -19.59 -21.26 -9.37
N GLU A 283 -18.62 -20.83 -8.57
CA GLU A 283 -17.20 -21.08 -8.82
C GLU A 283 -16.78 -22.45 -8.28
N VAL A 284 -17.36 -22.87 -7.16
CA VAL A 284 -17.05 -24.16 -6.51
C VAL A 284 -17.71 -25.33 -7.24
N ASP A 285 -18.96 -25.19 -7.68
CA ASP A 285 -19.67 -26.19 -8.46
C ASP A 285 -20.58 -25.52 -9.52
N PRO A 286 -20.01 -25.18 -10.69
CA PRO A 286 -20.76 -24.57 -11.78
C PRO A 286 -21.96 -25.39 -12.28
N ASN A 287 -21.91 -26.72 -12.08
CA ASN A 287 -22.92 -27.66 -12.57
C ASN A 287 -23.90 -28.11 -11.48
N SER A 288 -23.90 -27.43 -10.33
CA SER A 288 -24.80 -27.73 -9.23
C SER A 288 -26.26 -27.70 -9.65
N LYS A 289 -27.10 -28.54 -9.01
CA LYS A 289 -28.57 -28.44 -9.10
C LYS A 289 -29.11 -27.07 -8.67
N SER A 290 -28.32 -26.29 -7.95
CA SER A 290 -28.65 -24.93 -7.52
C SER A 290 -28.14 -23.84 -8.47
N ALA A 291 -27.43 -24.16 -9.56
CA ALA A 291 -26.80 -23.20 -10.46
C ALA A 291 -27.78 -22.17 -11.03
N ASP A 292 -28.98 -22.60 -11.43
CA ASP A 292 -30.03 -21.70 -11.93
C ASP A 292 -30.55 -20.75 -10.85
N LYS A 293 -30.76 -21.26 -9.63
CA LYS A 293 -31.22 -20.47 -8.49
C LYS A 293 -30.19 -19.42 -8.11
N VAL A 294 -28.93 -19.82 -8.08
CA VAL A 294 -27.78 -18.96 -7.76
C VAL A 294 -27.58 -17.91 -8.85
N SER A 295 -27.65 -18.29 -10.13
CA SER A 295 -27.56 -17.36 -11.26
C SER A 295 -28.70 -16.34 -11.25
N ALA A 296 -29.92 -16.77 -10.95
CA ALA A 296 -31.07 -15.88 -10.77
C ALA A 296 -30.88 -14.94 -9.58
N LEU A 297 -30.35 -15.43 -8.46
CA LEU A 297 -30.04 -14.63 -7.28
C LEU A 297 -28.93 -13.60 -7.56
N ILE A 298 -27.83 -14.00 -8.21
CA ILE A 298 -26.77 -13.11 -8.66
C ILE A 298 -27.37 -12.05 -9.57
N LYS A 299 -28.18 -12.41 -10.57
CA LYS A 299 -28.84 -11.45 -11.48
C LYS A 299 -29.77 -10.48 -10.74
N LYS A 300 -30.51 -10.95 -9.74
CA LYS A 300 -31.38 -10.11 -8.88
C LYS A 300 -30.57 -9.15 -7.99
N LEU A 301 -29.44 -9.62 -7.47
CA LEU A 301 -28.53 -8.87 -6.60
C LEU A 301 -27.48 -8.07 -7.39
N SER A 302 -27.42 -8.29 -8.71
CA SER A 302 -26.61 -7.52 -9.63
C SER A 302 -27.20 -6.12 -9.69
N ILE A 303 -26.65 -5.24 -8.87
CA ILE A 303 -26.59 -3.83 -9.24
C ILE A 303 -25.89 -3.83 -10.60
N LEU A 304 -26.49 -3.23 -11.63
CA LEU A 304 -25.85 -2.99 -12.91
C LEU A 304 -24.42 -2.51 -12.65
N THR A 305 -23.44 -3.39 -12.83
CA THR A 305 -22.04 -3.00 -12.98
C THR A 305 -21.94 -2.38 -14.35
N THR A 306 -22.41 -1.15 -14.45
CA THR A 306 -21.83 -0.24 -15.43
C THR A 306 -20.33 -0.23 -15.15
N ASN A 307 -19.49 -0.29 -16.18
CA ASN A 307 -18.06 0.02 -16.06
C ASN A 307 -17.80 1.50 -15.66
N LYS A 308 -18.86 2.21 -15.26
CA LYS A 308 -18.83 3.41 -14.44
C LYS A 308 -19.21 2.96 -13.04
N LEU A 309 -18.32 3.17 -12.07
CA LEU A 309 -18.70 3.18 -10.66
C LEU A 309 -20.03 3.92 -10.54
N GLY A 310 -21.09 3.19 -10.20
CA GLY A 310 -22.38 3.78 -9.98
C GLY A 310 -22.22 4.76 -8.83
N SER A 311 -22.32 6.05 -9.12
CA SER A 311 -22.31 7.09 -8.11
C SER A 311 -23.44 6.80 -7.13
N ARG A 312 -23.13 6.14 -6.01
CA ARG A 312 -23.77 6.56 -4.77
C ARG A 312 -23.41 8.04 -4.71
N ILE A 313 -24.39 8.90 -4.94
CA ILE A 313 -24.21 10.34 -4.99
C ILE A 313 -23.78 10.76 -3.57
N VAL A 314 -22.49 10.61 -3.27
CA VAL A 314 -21.77 11.55 -2.43
C VAL A 314 -21.73 12.76 -3.33
N THR A 315 -22.63 13.70 -3.10
CA THR A 315 -22.73 14.91 -3.93
C THR A 315 -21.32 15.49 -4.09
N GLU A 316 -20.77 15.44 -5.31
CA GLU A 316 -19.64 16.30 -5.68
C GLU A 316 -20.04 17.77 -5.47
N GLU A 317 -21.35 18.03 -5.51
CA GLU A 317 -22.01 19.29 -5.19
C GLU A 317 -21.79 19.74 -3.74
N GLY A 318 -21.67 21.05 -3.58
CA GLY A 318 -21.32 21.72 -2.33
C GLY A 318 -20.33 22.85 -2.58
N LYS A 319 -20.00 23.62 -1.54
CA LYS A 319 -19.02 24.71 -1.66
C LYS A 319 -17.67 24.17 -2.15
N GLY A 320 -17.05 24.87 -3.11
CA GLY A 320 -15.76 24.51 -3.71
C GLY A 320 -15.80 23.24 -4.54
N ALA A 321 -16.96 22.77 -5.00
CA ALA A 321 -17.06 21.58 -5.87
C ALA A 321 -16.24 21.73 -7.16
N ASP A 322 -16.22 22.92 -7.74
CA ASP A 322 -15.51 23.27 -8.96
C ASP A 322 -13.98 23.20 -8.81
N LEU A 323 -13.47 23.23 -7.57
CA LEU A 323 -12.04 23.14 -7.27
C LEU A 323 -11.49 21.71 -7.29
N PHE A 324 -12.35 20.69 -7.29
CA PHE A 324 -11.93 19.30 -7.15
C PHE A 324 -12.35 18.45 -8.36
N GLY A 325 -11.58 17.40 -8.61
CA GLY A 325 -11.68 16.57 -9.81
C GLY A 325 -10.47 16.72 -10.73
N THR A 326 -10.51 16.02 -11.87
CA THR A 326 -9.41 15.94 -12.85
C THR A 326 -9.66 16.74 -14.12
N LYS A 327 -10.77 17.48 -14.20
CA LYS A 327 -11.17 18.22 -15.40
C LYS A 327 -10.26 19.40 -15.70
N GLN A 328 -9.67 20.01 -14.68
CA GLN A 328 -8.83 21.20 -14.81
C GLN A 328 -7.75 21.20 -13.74
N VAL A 329 -6.53 21.58 -14.12
CA VAL A 329 -5.46 21.95 -13.19
C VAL A 329 -5.55 23.46 -12.96
N ARG A 330 -5.77 23.89 -11.72
CA ARG A 330 -5.90 25.31 -11.37
C ARG A 330 -4.53 25.97 -11.26
N SER A 331 -4.47 27.29 -11.43
CA SER A 331 -3.23 28.07 -11.30
C SER A 331 -3.34 29.09 -10.18
N TYR A 332 -2.46 28.99 -9.20
CA TYR A 332 -2.43 29.86 -8.03
C TYR A 332 -1.15 30.64 -7.93
N HIS A 333 -1.28 31.88 -7.47
CA HIS A 333 -0.15 32.73 -7.13
C HIS A 333 -0.19 33.07 -5.64
N LEU A 334 0.95 32.88 -4.98
CA LEU A 334 1.13 33.19 -3.58
C LEU A 334 2.23 34.24 -3.43
N GLU A 335 1.87 35.36 -2.83
CA GLU A 335 2.80 36.45 -2.53
C GLU A 335 3.08 36.45 -1.02
N LEU A 336 4.35 36.25 -0.66
CA LEU A 336 4.87 36.22 0.70
C LEU A 336 5.94 37.31 0.82
N SER A 337 5.85 38.15 1.86
CA SER A 337 6.94 39.07 2.16
C SER A 337 8.18 38.31 2.66
N ASN A 338 9.36 38.92 2.56
CA ASN A 338 10.59 38.34 3.11
C ASN A 338 10.47 38.04 4.61
N SER A 339 9.77 38.89 5.37
CA SER A 339 9.50 38.67 6.79
C SER A 339 8.59 37.47 7.04
N ALA A 340 7.60 37.25 6.17
CA ALA A 340 6.72 36.09 6.25
C ALA A 340 7.48 34.79 5.94
N ILE A 341 8.36 34.81 4.93
CA ILE A 341 9.26 33.68 4.63
C ILE A 341 10.15 33.39 5.84
N GLN A 342 10.82 34.40 6.41
CA GLN A 342 11.66 34.23 7.59
C GLN A 342 10.89 33.62 8.77
N GLN A 343 9.68 34.08 9.05
CA GLN A 343 8.84 33.50 10.11
C GLN A 343 8.48 32.03 9.83
N LEU A 344 8.24 31.65 8.57
CA LEU A 344 8.03 30.24 8.20
C LEU A 344 9.29 29.38 8.38
N HIS A 345 10.48 29.96 8.32
CA HIS A 345 11.72 29.25 8.67
C HIS A 345 11.86 29.03 10.17
N GLU A 346 11.55 30.05 10.96
CA GLU A 346 11.69 30.03 12.42
C GLU A 346 10.60 29.16 13.08
N ASP A 347 9.34 29.30 12.65
CA ASP A 347 8.21 28.48 13.09
C ASP A 347 7.36 28.04 11.88
N PRO A 348 7.69 26.90 11.26
CA PRO A 348 6.99 26.39 10.07
C PRO A 348 5.50 26.16 10.24
N LYS A 349 5.01 25.98 11.46
CA LYS A 349 3.59 25.72 11.74
C LYS A 349 2.81 27.01 12.05
N HIS A 350 3.50 28.13 12.25
CA HIS A 350 2.88 29.44 12.43
C HIS A 350 2.21 29.92 11.14
N TYR A 351 1.04 30.53 11.27
CA TYR A 351 0.36 31.16 10.14
C TYR A 351 0.95 32.56 9.90
N VAL A 352 1.49 32.79 8.71
CA VAL A 352 1.96 34.10 8.26
C VAL A 352 0.96 34.71 7.28
N ARG A 353 0.99 36.05 7.16
CA ARG A 353 0.15 36.79 6.19
C ARG A 353 0.70 36.63 4.77
N ALA A 354 -0.20 36.40 3.82
CA ALA A 354 0.11 36.35 2.39
C ALA A 354 -1.02 36.95 1.55
N THR A 355 -0.75 37.21 0.27
CA THR A 355 -1.79 37.42 -0.75
C THR A 355 -1.88 36.19 -1.63
N PHE A 356 -3.08 35.64 -1.80
CA PHE A 356 -3.36 34.52 -2.69
C PHE A 356 -4.18 34.99 -3.88
N ARG A 357 -3.89 34.45 -5.07
CA ARG A 357 -4.63 34.77 -6.30
C ARG A 357 -4.96 33.54 -7.11
N GLU A 358 -6.10 33.60 -7.79
CA GLU A 358 -6.51 32.67 -8.85
C GLU A 358 -7.06 33.52 -10.00
N GLY A 359 -6.34 33.59 -11.13
CA GLY A 359 -6.69 34.52 -12.20
C GLY A 359 -6.76 35.96 -11.69
N ASP A 360 -7.90 36.61 -11.91
CA ASP A 360 -8.15 38.00 -11.48
C ASP A 360 -8.63 38.11 -10.02
N ASP A 361 -8.99 36.99 -9.37
CA ASP A 361 -9.46 37.00 -7.99
C ASP A 361 -8.31 37.15 -7.01
N VAL A 362 -8.41 38.12 -6.09
CA VAL A 362 -7.36 38.47 -5.12
C VAL A 362 -7.85 38.34 -3.69
N TYR A 363 -7.18 37.49 -2.93
CA TYR A 363 -7.45 37.21 -1.52
C TYR A 363 -6.28 37.75 -0.69
N LYS A 364 -6.47 38.93 -0.09
CA LYS A 364 -5.47 39.56 0.77
C LYS A 364 -5.50 38.98 2.18
N GLU A 365 -4.37 39.10 2.87
CA GLU A 365 -4.21 38.71 4.29
C GLU A 365 -4.71 37.29 4.61
N VAL A 366 -4.44 36.35 3.70
CA VAL A 366 -4.68 34.93 3.98
C VAL A 366 -3.61 34.41 4.94
N GLY A 367 -3.96 33.41 5.76
CA GLY A 367 -3.00 32.68 6.57
C GLY A 367 -2.33 31.57 5.78
N VAL A 368 -1.00 31.53 5.77
CA VAL A 368 -0.20 30.45 5.18
C VAL A 368 0.70 29.84 6.24
N ARG A 369 0.80 28.51 6.29
CA ARG A 369 1.81 27.79 7.08
C ARG A 369 2.35 26.59 6.30
N LEU A 370 3.53 26.09 6.69
CA LEU A 370 4.07 24.87 6.12
C LEU A 370 3.38 23.61 6.69
N LYS A 371 3.13 22.66 5.80
CA LYS A 371 2.53 21.35 6.11
C LYS A 371 3.57 20.24 5.92
N GLY A 372 3.29 19.10 6.56
CA GLY A 372 4.07 17.89 6.46
C GLY A 372 4.52 17.39 7.83
N GLY A 373 4.82 16.11 7.89
CA GLY A 373 5.39 15.41 9.04
C GLY A 373 6.59 14.57 8.59
N PRO A 374 6.92 13.49 9.31
CA PRO A 374 7.98 12.56 8.89
C PRO A 374 7.81 12.12 7.44
N GLY A 375 8.89 12.23 6.65
CA GLY A 375 8.92 11.84 5.23
C GLY A 375 8.41 12.90 4.24
N SER A 376 7.39 13.69 4.59
CA SER A 376 6.75 14.66 3.68
C SER A 376 7.11 16.12 3.91
N PHE A 377 7.50 16.50 5.13
CA PHE A 377 7.85 17.90 5.45
C PHE A 377 9.08 18.36 4.64
N ARG A 378 9.01 19.57 4.09
CA ARG A 378 10.11 20.26 3.43
C ARG A 378 10.04 21.74 3.81
N MET A 379 11.19 22.35 4.05
CA MET A 379 11.32 23.79 4.32
C MET A 379 11.05 24.60 3.04
N LEU A 380 10.73 25.89 3.15
CA LEU A 380 10.59 26.77 1.98
C LEU A 380 11.96 27.30 1.54
N GLU A 381 12.83 26.44 1.02
CA GLU A 381 14.23 26.79 0.75
C GLU A 381 14.81 26.02 -0.45
N GLY A 382 15.61 26.69 -1.27
CA GLY A 382 16.34 26.06 -2.39
C GLY A 382 15.46 25.23 -3.33
N ASN A 383 15.92 24.01 -3.65
CA ASN A 383 15.21 23.07 -4.54
C ASN A 383 14.20 22.17 -3.81
N SER A 384 13.84 22.50 -2.57
CA SER A 384 12.86 21.72 -1.82
C SER A 384 11.44 22.19 -2.10
N LYS A 385 10.49 21.25 -2.02
CA LYS A 385 9.08 21.50 -2.34
C LYS A 385 8.22 21.41 -1.10
N ALA A 386 7.97 22.54 -0.45
CA ALA A 386 7.17 22.64 0.76
C ALA A 386 5.68 22.39 0.48
N ALA A 387 4.99 21.73 1.40
CA ALA A 387 3.52 21.64 1.37
C ALA A 387 2.93 22.82 2.16
N PHE A 388 1.71 23.25 1.83
CA PHE A 388 1.08 24.42 2.46
C PHE A 388 -0.33 24.12 2.96
N THR A 389 -0.67 24.78 4.06
CA THR A 389 -2.07 25.01 4.43
C THR A 389 -2.39 26.49 4.21
N ILE A 390 -3.43 26.78 3.42
CA ILE A 390 -3.87 28.15 3.12
C ILE A 390 -5.24 28.35 3.76
N LYS A 391 -5.32 29.20 4.78
CA LYS A 391 -6.54 29.52 5.54
C LYS A 391 -6.96 30.96 5.24
N PHE A 392 -7.99 31.10 4.41
CA PHE A 392 -8.48 32.38 3.88
C PHE A 392 -9.09 33.27 4.95
N ASN A 393 -9.66 32.68 6.00
CA ASN A 393 -10.30 33.41 7.09
C ASN A 393 -9.44 33.53 8.36
N HIS A 394 -8.13 33.34 8.26
CA HIS A 394 -7.25 33.38 9.44
C HIS A 394 -7.15 34.79 10.03
N PHE A 395 -6.80 35.78 9.20
CA PHE A 395 -6.69 37.18 9.63
C PHE A 395 -7.93 38.01 9.26
N VAL A 396 -8.62 37.67 8.17
CA VAL A 396 -9.85 38.34 7.72
C VAL A 396 -11.07 37.46 8.00
N LYS A 397 -11.83 37.78 9.04
CA LYS A 397 -12.99 36.99 9.46
C LYS A 397 -14.03 36.91 8.33
N GLY A 398 -14.41 35.69 7.95
CA GLY A 398 -15.47 35.44 6.96
C GLY A 398 -15.01 35.30 5.51
N GLN A 399 -13.76 35.66 5.18
CA GLN A 399 -13.20 35.50 3.83
C GLN A 399 -13.15 34.03 3.43
N ARG A 400 -13.54 33.72 2.18
CA ARG A 400 -13.68 32.35 1.67
C ARG A 400 -13.23 32.27 0.22
N PHE A 401 -12.61 31.15 -0.13
CA PHE A 401 -12.21 30.79 -1.49
C PHE A 401 -13.13 29.71 -2.02
N HIS A 402 -13.93 30.04 -3.05
CA HIS A 402 -15.02 29.18 -3.56
C HIS A 402 -15.93 28.63 -2.44
N GLY A 403 -16.18 29.45 -1.42
CA GLY A 403 -16.98 29.08 -0.25
C GLY A 403 -16.24 28.24 0.82
N LEU A 404 -15.00 27.82 0.58
CA LEU A 404 -14.14 27.13 1.55
C LEU A 404 -13.37 28.14 2.41
N ARG A 405 -13.16 27.81 3.70
CA ARG A 405 -12.28 28.59 4.59
C ARG A 405 -10.80 28.29 4.39
N ARG A 406 -10.49 27.10 3.85
CA ARG A 406 -9.15 26.55 3.85
C ARG A 406 -8.98 25.52 2.74
N ILE A 407 -7.82 25.51 2.12
CA ILE A 407 -7.35 24.46 1.21
C ILE A 407 -5.97 23.98 1.64
N ILE A 408 -5.60 22.79 1.17
CA ILE A 408 -4.30 22.19 1.40
C ILE A 408 -3.63 21.96 0.05
N LEU A 409 -2.35 22.28 -0.04
CA LEU A 409 -1.50 21.99 -1.19
C LEU A 409 -0.42 21.00 -0.74
N ASN A 410 -0.63 19.72 -1.02
CA ASN A 410 0.33 18.65 -0.72
C ASN A 410 1.38 18.55 -1.82
N ASN A 411 2.65 18.44 -1.40
CA ASN A 411 3.81 18.44 -2.29
C ASN A 411 4.03 17.11 -3.04
N ALA A 412 3.31 16.04 -2.65
CA ALA A 412 3.43 14.67 -3.17
C ALA A 412 4.87 14.13 -3.19
N VAL A 413 5.74 14.56 -2.27
CA VAL A 413 7.17 14.18 -2.31
C VAL A 413 7.41 12.68 -2.09
N GLN A 414 6.45 11.97 -1.50
CA GLN A 414 6.47 10.51 -1.32
C GLN A 414 5.67 9.75 -2.39
N ASP A 415 5.01 10.46 -3.30
CA ASP A 415 4.20 9.89 -4.37
C ASP A 415 4.61 10.49 -5.72
N PRO A 416 5.55 9.87 -6.45
CA PRO A 416 5.98 10.36 -7.75
C PRO A 416 4.86 10.36 -8.80
N THR A 417 3.74 9.66 -8.55
CA THR A 417 2.61 9.59 -9.48
C THR A 417 1.63 10.74 -9.30
N TYR A 418 1.62 11.40 -8.13
CA TYR A 418 0.58 12.37 -7.72
C TYR A 418 -0.86 11.78 -7.70
N MET A 419 -1.03 10.47 -7.82
CA MET A 419 -2.33 9.81 -7.96
C MET A 419 -2.79 9.07 -6.71
N CYS A 420 -1.89 8.74 -5.78
CA CYS A 420 -2.22 7.90 -4.63
C CYS A 420 -3.33 8.51 -3.77
N GLU A 421 -3.23 9.81 -3.46
CA GLU A 421 -4.27 10.50 -2.69
C GLU A 421 -5.59 10.60 -3.47
N TYR A 422 -5.54 10.86 -4.78
CA TYR A 422 -6.73 10.93 -5.63
C TYR A 422 -7.50 9.60 -5.63
N ILE A 423 -6.79 8.49 -5.85
CA ILE A 423 -7.36 7.14 -5.88
C ILE A 423 -7.83 6.74 -4.48
N GLY A 424 -6.98 6.91 -3.46
CA GLY A 424 -7.28 6.48 -2.10
C GLY A 424 -8.50 7.18 -1.51
N TYR A 425 -8.53 8.52 -1.56
CA TYR A 425 -9.71 9.25 -1.10
C TYR A 425 -10.93 9.01 -2.01
N GLY A 426 -10.73 8.84 -3.33
CA GLY A 426 -11.79 8.43 -4.25
C GLY A 426 -12.47 7.15 -3.79
N LEU A 427 -11.69 6.09 -3.57
CA LEU A 427 -12.16 4.80 -3.11
C LEU A 427 -12.96 4.88 -1.80
N PHE A 428 -12.48 5.67 -0.82
CA PHE A 428 -13.23 5.89 0.42
C PHE A 428 -14.58 6.57 0.17
N ARG A 429 -14.61 7.61 -0.66
CA ARG A 429 -15.89 8.28 -1.00
C ARG A 429 -16.83 7.32 -1.73
N ASP A 430 -16.33 6.52 -2.65
CA ASP A 430 -17.10 5.51 -3.39
C ASP A 430 -17.67 4.43 -2.46
N ALA A 431 -16.93 4.08 -1.41
CA ALA A 431 -17.38 3.20 -0.33
C ALA A 431 -18.38 3.86 0.64
N GLY A 432 -18.68 5.16 0.48
CA GLY A 432 -19.54 5.94 1.37
C GLY A 432 -18.87 6.38 2.67
N VAL A 433 -17.54 6.31 2.75
CA VAL A 433 -16.75 6.77 3.90
C VAL A 433 -16.43 8.26 3.72
N PRO A 434 -16.62 9.11 4.75
CA PRO A 434 -16.26 10.51 4.69
C PRO A 434 -14.77 10.73 4.39
N ALA A 435 -14.46 11.25 3.21
CA ALA A 435 -13.10 11.49 2.77
C ALA A 435 -12.98 12.81 1.96
N PRO A 436 -11.85 13.55 2.10
CA PRO A 436 -11.59 14.79 1.36
C PRO A 436 -11.77 14.65 -0.16
N ARG A 437 -12.25 15.69 -0.82
CA ARG A 437 -12.16 15.83 -2.29
C ARG A 437 -10.74 16.22 -2.71
N ILE A 438 -10.36 15.81 -3.93
CA ILE A 438 -9.00 15.98 -4.46
C ILE A 438 -9.06 16.65 -5.82
N GLY A 439 -8.16 17.61 -6.05
CA GLY A 439 -7.90 18.26 -7.33
C GLY A 439 -6.41 18.49 -7.50
N TYR A 440 -6.04 19.26 -8.52
CA TYR A 440 -4.65 19.58 -8.83
C TYR A 440 -4.48 21.07 -9.08
N ALA A 441 -3.37 21.62 -8.64
CA ALA A 441 -3.04 23.02 -8.88
C ALA A 441 -1.55 23.23 -9.14
N THR A 442 -1.21 24.13 -10.05
CA THR A 442 0.14 24.69 -10.15
C THR A 442 0.27 25.92 -9.27
N LEU A 443 1.37 26.03 -8.54
CA LEU A 443 1.66 27.14 -7.64
C LEU A 443 2.85 27.96 -8.15
N THR A 444 2.73 29.27 -8.08
CA THR A 444 3.81 30.25 -8.24
C THR A 444 3.96 31.01 -6.92
N ILE A 445 5.19 31.15 -6.40
CA ILE A 445 5.49 31.90 -5.18
C ILE A 445 6.38 33.09 -5.53
N ASN A 446 5.97 34.31 -5.19
CA ASN A 446 6.75 35.53 -5.44
C ASN A 446 7.30 35.65 -6.88
N GLN A 447 6.45 35.33 -7.87
CA GLN A 447 6.76 35.28 -9.32
C GLN A 447 7.54 34.05 -9.81
N GLU A 448 8.06 33.22 -8.91
CA GLU A 448 8.78 32.00 -9.27
C GLU A 448 7.85 30.77 -9.36
N PRO A 449 7.86 30.02 -10.47
CA PRO A 449 7.11 28.77 -10.57
C PRO A 449 7.59 27.75 -9.52
N TYR A 450 6.66 27.26 -8.71
CA TYR A 450 6.95 26.30 -7.63
C TYR A 450 6.48 24.87 -7.94
N GLY A 451 5.53 24.72 -8.88
CA GLY A 451 5.19 23.44 -9.52
C GLY A 451 3.80 22.90 -9.18
N LEU A 452 3.56 21.64 -9.55
CA LEU A 452 2.26 20.95 -9.39
C LEU A 452 2.02 20.46 -7.95
N TYR A 453 0.81 20.63 -7.44
CA TYR A 453 0.39 20.19 -6.11
C TYR A 453 -0.85 19.30 -6.20
N VAL A 454 -0.95 18.34 -5.29
CA VAL A 454 -2.22 17.69 -4.98
C VAL A 454 -3.00 18.65 -4.08
N GLN A 455 -4.11 19.17 -4.58
CA GLN A 455 -4.99 20.04 -3.82
C GLN A 455 -6.00 19.19 -3.06
N VAL A 456 -6.00 19.30 -1.74
CA VAL A 456 -6.85 18.50 -0.86
C VAL A 456 -7.88 19.39 -0.15
N GLU A 457 -9.13 18.94 -0.14
CA GLU A 457 -10.18 19.55 0.66
C GLU A 457 -9.82 19.47 2.14
N ALA A 458 -9.80 20.62 2.81
CA ALA A 458 -9.56 20.66 4.23
C ALA A 458 -10.73 20.03 5.01
N VAL A 459 -10.47 18.95 5.76
CA VAL A 459 -11.35 18.46 6.83
C VAL A 459 -11.57 19.61 7.82
N SER A 460 -12.79 20.13 7.84
CA SER A 460 -13.20 21.32 8.56
C SER A 460 -14.71 21.26 8.75
N LYS A 461 -15.30 22.23 9.46
CA LYS A 461 -16.77 22.32 9.50
C LYS A 461 -17.44 22.41 8.12
N ASP A 462 -16.76 22.88 7.07
CA ASP A 462 -17.36 22.92 5.72
C ASP A 462 -17.39 21.51 5.11
N PHE A 463 -16.34 20.71 5.35
CA PHE A 463 -16.31 19.29 5.00
C PHE A 463 -17.36 18.48 5.79
N LEU A 464 -17.46 18.70 7.10
CA LEU A 464 -18.44 17.97 7.93
C LEU A 464 -19.87 18.21 7.46
N LYS A 465 -20.20 19.44 7.03
CA LYS A 465 -21.54 19.79 6.51
C LYS A 465 -21.93 19.04 5.23
N ARG A 466 -20.95 18.54 4.47
CA ARG A 466 -21.18 17.70 3.29
C ARG A 466 -21.55 16.27 3.66
N TRP A 467 -21.06 15.77 4.79
CA TRP A 467 -21.17 14.37 5.17
C TRP A 467 -22.18 14.10 6.28
N TYR A 468 -22.48 15.11 7.11
CA TYR A 468 -23.29 14.95 8.31
C TYR A 468 -24.38 16.00 8.39
N SER A 469 -25.60 15.58 8.72
CA SER A 469 -26.72 16.48 9.00
C SER A 469 -26.54 17.28 10.29
N LYS A 470 -25.80 16.71 11.26
CA LYS A 470 -25.37 17.38 12.49
C LYS A 470 -23.86 17.55 12.47
N THR A 471 -23.41 18.80 12.51
CA THR A 471 -21.98 19.16 12.53
C THR A 471 -21.52 19.75 13.86
N GLU A 472 -22.39 19.68 14.87
CA GLU A 472 -22.09 20.05 16.25
C GLU A 472 -21.43 18.84 16.90
N GLY A 473 -20.13 18.95 17.15
CA GLY A 473 -19.32 17.85 17.66
C GLY A 473 -17.84 18.17 17.58
N ASN A 474 -17.02 17.25 18.06
CA ASN A 474 -15.57 17.39 18.05
C ASN A 474 -14.97 16.74 16.80
N LEU A 475 -14.02 17.42 16.19
CA LEU A 475 -13.18 16.88 15.13
C LEU A 475 -11.76 16.78 15.70
N TYR A 476 -11.18 15.59 15.64
CA TYR A 476 -9.83 15.32 16.12
C TYR A 476 -8.97 14.85 14.96
N GLU A 477 -7.75 15.36 14.88
CA GLU A 477 -6.71 14.80 14.02
C GLU A 477 -5.87 13.81 14.84
N GLY A 478 -5.67 12.60 14.33
CA GLY A 478 -4.81 11.61 14.98
C GLY A 478 -3.34 11.98 14.82
N SER A 479 -2.57 11.89 15.90
CA SER A 479 -1.11 11.95 15.84
C SER A 479 -0.53 10.53 15.69
N PHE A 480 0.75 10.40 15.33
CA PHE A 480 1.48 9.11 15.40
C PHE A 480 1.68 8.58 16.85
N ARG A 481 0.91 9.08 17.82
CA ARG A 481 0.96 8.75 19.24
C ARG A 481 -0.46 8.56 19.75
N ASP A 482 -0.57 7.81 20.84
CA ASP A 482 -1.83 7.65 21.56
C ASP A 482 -2.43 9.01 21.94
N VAL A 483 -3.73 9.15 21.75
CA VAL A 483 -4.48 10.36 22.11
C VAL A 483 -4.71 10.35 23.62
N VAL A 484 -3.71 10.80 24.36
CA VAL A 484 -3.77 10.91 25.83
C VAL A 484 -4.32 12.25 26.30
N GLU A 485 -4.11 13.32 25.53
CA GLU A 485 -4.55 14.68 25.86
C GLU A 485 -5.35 15.31 24.72
N TRP A 486 -6.59 14.86 24.53
CA TRP A 486 -7.48 15.31 23.44
C TRP A 486 -7.77 16.82 23.43
N ARG A 487 -7.53 17.53 24.55
CA ARG A 487 -7.70 18.99 24.67
C ARG A 487 -6.56 19.79 24.02
N GLU A 488 -5.41 19.16 23.81
CA GLU A 488 -4.24 19.75 23.15
C GLU A 488 -4.22 19.47 21.63
N LEU A 489 -5.15 18.64 21.14
CA LEU A 489 -5.30 18.40 19.70
C LEU A 489 -5.85 19.64 19.01
N ASP A 490 -5.22 20.03 17.91
CA ASP A 490 -5.64 21.19 17.12
C ASP A 490 -7.04 20.93 16.51
N LEU A 491 -8.04 21.62 17.08
CA LEU A 491 -9.47 21.54 16.73
C LEU A 491 -9.81 22.05 15.32
N ASP A 492 -8.81 22.48 14.56
CA ASP A 492 -9.00 22.96 13.21
C ASP A 492 -7.76 22.66 12.35
N SER A 493 -7.01 21.60 12.66
CA SER A 493 -5.88 21.13 11.84
C SER A 493 -6.37 20.35 10.60
N ASN A 494 -5.50 20.33 9.59
CA ASN A 494 -5.42 19.23 8.64
C ASN A 494 -3.97 18.89 8.46
#